data_AF-A0A917YRL2-F1
#
_entry.id   AF-A0A917YRL2-F1
#
_cell.length_a   1.000
_cell.length_b   1.000
_cell.length_c   1.000
_cell.angle_alpha   90.00
_cell.angle_beta   90.00
_cell.angle_gamma   90.00
#
_symmetry.space_group_name_H-M   'P 1'
#
loop_
_entity.id
_entity.type
_entity.pdbx_description
1 polymer ?
#
loop_
_entity_poly.entity_id
_entity_poly.type
_entity_poly.pdbx_seq_one_letter_code
_entity_poly.pdbx_strand_id
1 'polypeptide(L)'
;MALHEPINPPSIPDLKGKPAVAAHLSQRVAALRQAIIDGEAFEHGDKGGLRIENPVGMETRGAVRQVVAQRGMVTLPPRSSDSFTLVVKQNALFTAHFTELKRHYPVVAIVRNPVDVLLSWMTVDLPVNRGRLPAGERFCPELKRQLAGEKNLFARQLLIYKWFSDVFLQHADAIVRYEAVLESGGAVLDNALRLPVLQRSTSLSRQERVFSSSVLAALSSNRSGLLALAQERLYSKQQICDRLSAIGV
;
A
#
# COMPACT_ATOMS: atom_id res chain seq x y z
N MET A 1 8.79 15.22 1.00
CA MET A 1 7.32 15.34 1.11
C MET A 1 6.68 14.07 0.57
N ALA A 2 5.71 13.50 1.29
CA ALA A 2 5.04 12.28 0.89
C ALA A 2 3.54 12.52 0.66
N LEU A 3 3.00 12.06 -0.46
CA LEU A 3 1.58 12.14 -0.79
C LEU A 3 0.94 10.75 -0.75
N HIS A 4 -0.24 10.65 -0.13
CA HIS A 4 -0.99 9.41 -0.04
C HIS A 4 -2.09 9.36 -1.10
N GLU A 5 -1.96 8.40 -2.02
CA GLU A 5 -2.92 8.09 -3.08
C GLU A 5 -3.53 9.32 -3.82
N PRO A 6 -2.71 10.30 -4.28
CA PRO A 6 -3.19 11.57 -4.84
C PRO A 6 -3.78 11.46 -6.27
N ILE A 7 -3.76 10.27 -6.86
CA ILE A 7 -4.29 9.99 -8.21
C ILE A 7 -5.50 9.08 -8.03
N ASN A 8 -6.66 9.49 -8.53
CA ASN A 8 -7.89 8.71 -8.48
C ASN A 8 -7.92 7.69 -9.61
N PRO A 9 -7.83 6.37 -9.36
CA PRO A 9 -7.78 5.39 -10.45
C PRO A 9 -9.00 5.45 -11.38
N PRO A 10 -10.25 5.63 -10.91
CA PRO A 10 -11.41 5.90 -11.76
C PRO A 10 -11.30 7.09 -12.74
N SER A 11 -10.55 8.15 -12.42
CA SER A 11 -10.46 9.33 -13.30
C SER A 11 -9.49 9.16 -14.46
N ILE A 12 -8.68 8.10 -14.45
CA ILE A 12 -7.77 7.79 -15.56
C ILE A 12 -8.62 7.38 -16.77
N PRO A 13 -8.43 8.02 -17.94
CA PRO A 13 -9.17 7.69 -19.16
C PRO A 13 -8.82 6.27 -19.65
N ASP A 14 -9.66 5.71 -20.52
CA ASP A 14 -9.41 4.40 -21.13
C ASP A 14 -8.33 4.52 -22.22
N LEU A 15 -7.07 4.52 -21.76
CA LEU A 15 -5.88 4.59 -22.59
C LEU A 15 -5.48 3.19 -23.09
N LYS A 16 -4.99 3.13 -24.33
CA LYS A 16 -4.57 1.87 -24.95
C LYS A 16 -3.22 1.41 -24.42
N GLY A 17 -3.25 0.41 -23.53
CA GLY A 17 -2.07 -0.33 -23.09
C GLY A 17 -1.30 0.30 -21.92
N LYS A 18 -0.40 -0.49 -21.32
CA LYS A 18 0.37 -0.10 -20.14
C LYS A 18 1.27 1.13 -20.34
N PRO A 19 1.97 1.30 -21.48
CA PRO A 19 2.83 2.47 -21.69
C PRO A 19 2.06 3.80 -21.70
N ALA A 20 0.89 3.84 -22.35
CA ALA A 20 0.07 5.06 -22.40
C ALA A 20 -0.44 5.47 -21.01
N VAL A 21 -0.88 4.50 -20.21
CA VAL A 21 -1.27 4.77 -18.81
C VAL A 21 -0.06 5.22 -17.99
N ALA A 22 1.10 4.59 -18.13
CA ALA A 22 2.30 5.00 -17.40
C ALA A 22 2.78 6.42 -17.76
N ALA A 23 2.68 6.81 -19.03
CA ALA A 23 2.94 8.18 -19.47
C ALA A 23 1.97 9.16 -18.83
N HIS A 24 0.67 8.83 -18.80
CA HIS A 24 -0.34 9.63 -18.11
C HIS A 24 -0.05 9.75 -16.60
N LEU A 25 0.30 8.65 -15.93
CA LEU A 25 0.67 8.68 -14.51
C LEU A 25 1.90 9.56 -14.26
N SER A 26 2.89 9.52 -15.14
CA SER A 26 4.10 10.35 -15.04
C SER A 26 3.77 11.84 -15.20
N GLN A 27 2.89 12.18 -16.15
CA GLN A 27 2.35 13.55 -16.30
C GLN A 27 1.60 14.00 -15.04
N ARG A 28 0.79 13.12 -14.43
CA ARG A 28 0.09 13.44 -13.18
C ARG A 28 1.06 13.67 -12.03
N VAL A 29 2.12 12.88 -11.90
CA VAL A 29 3.16 13.10 -10.87
C VAL A 29 3.91 14.41 -11.10
N ALA A 30 4.24 14.73 -12.36
CA ALA A 30 4.87 16.00 -12.71
C ALA A 30 3.96 17.20 -12.38
N ALA A 31 2.66 17.11 -12.71
CA ALA A 31 1.67 18.13 -12.38
C ALA A 31 1.51 18.33 -10.86
N LEU A 32 1.51 17.24 -10.08
CA LEU A 32 1.51 17.33 -8.61
C LEU A 32 2.74 18.10 -8.11
N ARG A 33 3.93 17.77 -8.64
CA ARG A 33 5.17 18.48 -8.28
C ARG A 33 5.08 19.96 -8.62
N GLN A 34 4.55 20.31 -9.79
CA GLN A 34 4.40 21.70 -10.22
C GLN A 34 3.41 22.47 -9.34
N ALA A 35 2.24 21.90 -9.06
CA ALA A 35 1.26 22.51 -8.16
C ALA A 35 1.85 22.82 -6.76
N ILE A 36 2.70 21.94 -6.24
CA ILE A 36 3.43 22.18 -4.99
C ILE A 36 4.40 23.36 -5.10
N ILE A 37 5.12 23.46 -6.23
CA ILE A 37 6.09 24.54 -6.46
C ILE A 37 5.37 25.88 -6.46
N ASP A 38 4.24 25.93 -7.17
CA ASP A 38 3.46 27.16 -7.40
C ASP A 38 2.51 27.49 -6.22
N GLY A 39 2.32 26.55 -5.29
CA GLY A 39 1.38 26.70 -4.18
C GLY A 39 -0.08 26.57 -4.59
N GLU A 40 -0.35 25.85 -5.68
CA GLU A 40 -1.68 25.59 -6.21
C GLU A 40 -2.37 24.41 -5.51
N ALA A 41 -3.69 24.39 -5.58
CA ALA A 41 -4.49 23.29 -5.06
C ALA A 41 -4.31 22.03 -5.93
N PHE A 42 -4.14 20.87 -5.30
CA PHE A 42 -4.08 19.58 -5.99
C PHE A 42 -4.89 18.51 -5.25
N GLU A 43 -5.24 17.44 -5.98
CA GLU A 43 -6.00 16.32 -5.42
C GLU A 43 -5.12 15.46 -4.50
N HIS A 44 -5.64 15.14 -3.31
CA HIS A 44 -5.00 14.26 -2.34
C HIS A 44 -5.95 13.15 -1.88
N GLY A 45 -5.41 12.00 -1.50
CA GLY A 45 -6.19 10.87 -0.98
C GLY A 45 -6.92 11.17 0.33
N ASP A 46 -6.59 12.29 0.99
CA ASP A 46 -7.30 12.83 2.14
C ASP A 46 -7.22 14.37 2.19
N LYS A 47 -8.36 15.04 2.37
CA LYS A 47 -8.49 16.48 2.53
C LYS A 47 -8.09 16.95 3.92
N GLY A 48 -7.95 16.03 4.89
CA GLY A 48 -7.43 16.31 6.24
C GLY A 48 -5.97 16.77 6.28
N GLY A 49 -5.27 16.74 5.14
CA GLY A 49 -3.91 17.25 4.95
C GLY A 49 -2.90 16.12 4.70
N LEU A 50 -1.61 16.46 4.83
CA LEU A 50 -0.50 15.52 4.55
C LEU A 50 -0.22 14.54 5.68
N ARG A 51 -0.76 14.80 6.88
CA ARG A 51 -0.57 13.96 8.07
C ARG A 51 -1.67 12.90 8.14
N ILE A 52 -1.54 11.88 7.30
CA ILE A 52 -2.35 10.66 7.43
C ILE A 52 -1.46 9.56 7.99
N GLU A 53 -1.78 9.07 9.19
CA GLU A 53 -1.13 7.88 9.73
C GLU A 53 -1.71 6.61 9.09
N ASN A 54 -3.04 6.52 9.02
CA ASN A 54 -3.77 5.41 8.39
C ASN A 54 -5.11 5.94 7.83
N PRO A 55 -5.45 5.68 6.55
CA PRO A 55 -6.71 6.14 5.97
C PRO A 55 -7.96 5.45 6.57
N VAL A 56 -7.78 4.43 7.40
CA VAL A 56 -8.84 3.74 8.13
C VAL A 56 -8.72 4.03 9.62
N GLY A 57 -9.80 4.52 10.22
CA GLY A 57 -9.88 4.89 11.63
C GLY A 57 -9.87 3.67 12.57
N MET A 58 -9.82 3.95 13.87
CA MET A 58 -9.93 2.92 14.92
C MET A 58 -11.40 2.60 15.26
N GLU A 59 -12.32 3.49 14.93
CA GLU A 59 -13.75 3.28 15.15
C GLU A 59 -14.32 2.18 14.24
N THR A 60 -15.12 1.31 14.83
CA THR A 60 -15.78 0.20 14.12
C THR A 60 -17.27 0.42 14.00
N ARG A 61 -17.84 0.13 12.83
CA ARG A 61 -19.28 -0.04 12.63
C ARG A 61 -19.53 -1.51 12.26
N GLY A 62 -20.24 -2.24 13.12
CA GLY A 62 -20.50 -3.67 12.89
C GLY A 62 -19.24 -4.53 12.75
N ALA A 63 -18.24 -4.33 13.63
CA ALA A 63 -16.94 -5.01 13.64
C ALA A 63 -15.96 -4.67 12.49
N VAL A 64 -16.32 -3.73 11.61
CA VAL A 64 -15.44 -3.29 10.52
C VAL A 64 -15.01 -1.84 10.73
N ARG A 65 -13.70 -1.58 10.61
CA ARG A 65 -13.14 -0.23 10.73
C ARG A 65 -13.46 0.63 9.50
N GLN A 66 -13.85 1.87 9.75
CA GLN A 66 -14.34 2.77 8.71
C GLN A 66 -13.21 3.59 8.08
N VAL A 67 -13.33 3.85 6.77
CA VAL A 67 -12.44 4.77 6.07
C VAL A 67 -12.70 6.18 6.59
N VAL A 68 -11.66 6.82 7.12
CA VAL A 68 -11.71 8.21 7.62
C VAL A 68 -11.11 9.20 6.64
N ALA A 69 -10.22 8.73 5.75
CA ALA A 69 -9.65 9.57 4.71
C ALA A 69 -10.74 10.02 3.72
N GLN A 70 -10.82 11.34 3.50
CA GLN A 70 -11.80 11.92 2.57
C GLN A 70 -11.06 12.62 1.45
N ARG A 71 -10.97 11.98 0.28
CA ARG A 71 -10.34 12.56 -0.92
C ARG A 71 -10.85 13.99 -1.19
N GLY A 72 -9.93 14.89 -1.54
CA GLY A 72 -10.26 16.28 -1.80
C GLY A 72 -9.06 17.10 -2.24
N MET A 73 -9.25 18.41 -2.37
CA MET A 73 -8.19 19.34 -2.74
C MET A 73 -7.40 19.77 -1.50
N VAL A 74 -6.09 19.83 -1.62
CA VAL A 74 -5.17 20.36 -0.62
C VAL A 74 -4.32 21.43 -1.27
N THR A 75 -4.10 22.54 -0.56
CA THR A 75 -3.16 23.60 -0.95
C THR A 75 -2.01 23.61 0.05
N LEU A 76 -0.80 23.70 -0.46
CA LEU A 76 0.40 23.85 0.36
C LEU A 76 1.06 25.20 0.04
N PRO A 77 1.81 25.79 0.98
CA PRO A 77 2.64 26.93 0.65
C PRO A 77 3.59 26.61 -0.51
N PRO A 78 3.85 27.56 -1.43
CA PRO A 78 4.77 27.37 -2.54
C PRO A 78 6.17 27.01 -2.04
N ARG A 79 6.91 26.23 -2.82
CA ARG A 79 8.22 25.69 -2.44
C ARG A 79 9.18 25.67 -3.64
N SER A 80 10.45 26.01 -3.41
CA SER A 80 11.47 25.82 -4.44
C SER A 80 11.61 24.34 -4.79
N SER A 81 11.80 24.02 -6.08
CA SER A 81 11.86 22.65 -6.57
C SER A 81 12.98 21.82 -5.93
N ASP A 82 14.07 22.46 -5.50
CA ASP A 82 15.23 21.82 -4.88
C ASP A 82 15.08 21.65 -3.36
N SER A 83 14.03 22.24 -2.78
CA SER A 83 13.78 22.17 -1.32
C SER A 83 13.07 20.89 -0.87
N PHE A 84 12.68 20.02 -1.80
CA PHE A 84 11.98 18.79 -1.47
C PHE A 84 12.10 17.66 -2.51
N THR A 85 12.14 16.45 -1.98
CA THR A 85 11.85 15.23 -2.74
C THR A 85 10.35 14.92 -2.65
N LEU A 86 9.71 14.65 -3.80
CA LEU A 86 8.33 14.20 -3.86
C LEU A 86 8.28 12.66 -3.82
N VAL A 87 7.63 12.11 -2.80
CA VAL A 87 7.35 10.67 -2.67
C VAL A 87 5.85 10.48 -2.86
N VAL A 88 5.45 9.63 -3.79
CA VAL A 88 4.03 9.35 -4.07
C VAL A 88 3.73 7.89 -3.76
N LYS A 89 2.81 7.66 -2.84
CA LYS A 89 2.31 6.30 -2.54
C LYS A 89 1.03 6.04 -3.32
N GLN A 90 1.02 4.97 -4.11
CA GLN A 90 -0.15 4.45 -4.82
C GLN A 90 -0.05 2.92 -4.85
N ASN A 91 -0.87 2.22 -4.08
CA ASN A 91 -0.67 0.78 -3.88
C ASN A 91 -0.98 -0.04 -5.15
N ALA A 92 -2.26 -0.27 -5.43
CA ALA A 92 -2.69 -1.16 -6.52
C ALA A 92 -2.40 -0.57 -7.91
N LEU A 93 -2.57 0.75 -8.06
CA LEU A 93 -2.35 1.44 -9.34
C LEU A 93 -0.89 1.36 -9.79
N PHE A 94 0.08 1.73 -8.94
CA PHE A 94 1.49 1.65 -9.34
C PHE A 94 1.97 0.22 -9.47
N THR A 95 1.46 -0.71 -8.65
CA THR A 95 1.79 -2.14 -8.80
C THR A 95 1.37 -2.69 -10.17
N ALA A 96 0.21 -2.31 -10.70
CA ALA A 96 -0.23 -2.75 -12.02
C ALA A 96 0.65 -2.22 -13.19
N HIS A 97 1.29 -1.06 -12.97
CA HIS A 97 2.15 -0.36 -13.95
C HIS A 97 3.63 -0.36 -13.58
N PHE A 98 4.06 -1.21 -12.63
CA PHE A 98 5.37 -1.15 -12.00
C PHE A 98 6.51 -1.15 -13.03
N THR A 99 6.47 -2.08 -13.99
CA THR A 99 7.49 -2.26 -15.02
C THR A 99 7.72 -1.00 -15.88
N GLU A 100 6.68 -0.23 -16.14
CA GLU A 100 6.79 1.01 -16.92
C GLU A 100 7.23 2.17 -16.03
N LEU A 101 6.65 2.31 -14.83
CA LEU A 101 6.98 3.39 -13.90
C LEU A 101 8.43 3.35 -13.42
N LYS A 102 9.01 2.16 -13.22
CA LYS A 102 10.41 2.00 -12.77
C LYS A 102 11.44 2.51 -13.78
N ARG A 103 11.05 2.77 -15.03
CA ARG A 103 11.92 3.40 -16.04
C ARG A 103 12.11 4.90 -15.80
N HIS A 104 11.21 5.50 -15.03
CA HIS A 104 11.18 6.96 -14.80
C HIS A 104 11.42 7.34 -13.34
N TYR A 105 11.08 6.44 -12.41
CA TYR A 105 11.16 6.72 -10.97
C TYR A 105 11.83 5.55 -10.24
N PRO A 106 12.66 5.83 -9.21
CA PRO A 106 13.04 4.81 -8.25
C PRO A 106 11.79 4.37 -7.46
N VAL A 107 11.59 3.07 -7.30
CA VAL A 107 10.43 2.51 -6.60
C VAL A 107 10.88 1.64 -5.43
N VAL A 108 10.49 2.07 -4.23
CA VAL A 108 10.69 1.32 -2.99
C VAL A 108 9.37 0.62 -2.62
N ALA A 109 9.42 -0.70 -2.44
CA ALA A 109 8.29 -1.48 -1.95
C ALA A 109 8.36 -1.61 -0.42
N ILE A 110 7.28 -1.24 0.26
CA ILE A 110 7.12 -1.52 1.69
C ILE A 110 6.27 -2.77 1.84
N VAL A 111 6.84 -3.82 2.42
CA VAL A 111 6.16 -5.09 2.68
C VAL A 111 5.90 -5.27 4.16
N ARG A 112 4.90 -6.07 4.51
CA ARG A 112 4.54 -6.40 5.89
C ARG A 112 4.25 -7.89 6.01
N ASN A 113 4.46 -8.46 7.18
CA ASN A 113 4.19 -9.88 7.43
C ASN A 113 2.77 -10.24 6.95
N PRO A 114 2.58 -11.32 6.16
CA PRO A 114 1.29 -11.64 5.55
C PRO A 114 0.18 -11.84 6.58
N VAL A 115 0.50 -12.36 7.77
CA VAL A 115 -0.46 -12.53 8.86
C VAL A 115 -1.06 -11.17 9.27
N ASP A 116 -0.21 -10.19 9.52
CA ASP A 116 -0.63 -8.84 9.90
C ASP A 116 -1.41 -8.12 8.77
N VAL A 117 -1.04 -8.38 7.51
CA VAL A 117 -1.73 -7.80 6.36
C VAL A 117 -3.15 -8.35 6.25
N LEU A 118 -3.33 -9.67 6.30
CA LEU A 118 -4.66 -10.27 6.23
C LEU A 118 -5.53 -9.91 7.44
N LEU A 119 -4.96 -9.90 8.65
CA LEU A 119 -5.63 -9.37 9.84
C LEU A 119 -6.14 -7.94 9.63
N SER A 120 -5.32 -7.10 9.02
CA SER A 120 -5.75 -5.74 8.69
C SER A 120 -6.85 -5.74 7.63
N TRP A 121 -6.72 -6.52 6.55
CA TRP A 121 -7.69 -6.54 5.46
C TRP A 121 -9.07 -7.06 5.87
N MET A 122 -9.15 -8.08 6.74
CA MET A 122 -10.41 -8.63 7.23
C MET A 122 -11.17 -7.67 8.15
N THR A 123 -10.54 -6.58 8.61
CA THR A 123 -11.10 -5.66 9.61
C THR A 123 -11.29 -4.23 9.11
N VAL A 124 -11.17 -3.97 7.81
CA VAL A 124 -11.38 -2.64 7.20
C VAL A 124 -12.53 -2.66 6.20
N ASP A 125 -13.25 -1.55 6.06
CA ASP A 125 -14.27 -1.41 5.01
C ASP A 125 -13.63 -0.93 3.71
N LEU A 126 -12.79 -1.80 3.16
CA LEU A 126 -12.16 -1.61 1.85
C LEU A 126 -12.48 -2.81 0.95
N PRO A 127 -12.43 -2.65 -0.38
CA PRO A 127 -12.69 -3.75 -1.32
C PRO A 127 -11.87 -5.01 -1.06
N VAL A 128 -10.66 -4.86 -0.49
CA VAL A 128 -9.77 -5.98 -0.18
C VAL A 128 -10.32 -6.91 0.90
N ASN A 129 -11.15 -6.40 1.83
CA ASN A 129 -11.89 -7.24 2.78
C ASN A 129 -12.82 -8.21 2.05
N ARG A 130 -13.32 -7.80 0.88
CA ARG A 130 -14.22 -8.57 0.01
C ARG A 130 -13.48 -9.30 -1.11
N GLY A 131 -12.14 -9.45 -1.00
CA GLY A 131 -11.31 -10.13 -1.99
C GLY A 131 -11.22 -9.41 -3.34
N ARG A 132 -11.42 -8.09 -3.33
CA ARG A 132 -11.37 -7.22 -4.52
C ARG A 132 -10.21 -6.24 -4.46
N LEU A 133 -9.69 -5.88 -5.62
CA LEU A 133 -8.68 -4.85 -5.77
C LEU A 133 -8.97 -4.00 -7.01
N PRO A 134 -9.95 -3.09 -6.97
CA PRO A 134 -10.53 -2.47 -8.19
C PRO A 134 -9.50 -1.87 -9.15
N ALA A 135 -8.52 -1.11 -8.67
CA ALA A 135 -7.46 -0.55 -9.52
C ALA A 135 -6.55 -1.65 -10.10
N GLY A 136 -6.19 -2.66 -9.31
CA GLY A 136 -5.43 -3.81 -9.81
C GLY A 136 -6.20 -4.60 -10.86
N GLU A 137 -7.49 -4.88 -10.63
CA GLU A 137 -8.37 -5.58 -11.56
C GLU A 137 -8.59 -4.79 -12.86
N ARG A 138 -8.67 -3.46 -12.78
CA ARG A 138 -8.79 -2.59 -13.96
C ARG A 138 -7.55 -2.64 -14.83
N PHE A 139 -6.37 -2.55 -14.23
CA PHE A 139 -5.10 -2.36 -14.95
C PHE A 139 -4.25 -3.64 -15.10
N CYS A 140 -4.69 -4.76 -14.53
CA CYS A 140 -4.07 -6.07 -14.68
C CYS A 140 -5.14 -7.13 -15.03
N PRO A 141 -5.36 -7.41 -16.34
CA PRO A 141 -6.36 -8.38 -16.77
C PRO A 141 -6.14 -9.80 -16.22
N GLU A 142 -4.88 -10.20 -16.01
CA GLU A 142 -4.55 -11.49 -15.40
C GLU A 142 -5.03 -11.57 -13.95
N LEU A 143 -4.72 -10.55 -13.14
CA LEU A 143 -5.23 -10.48 -11.76
C LEU A 143 -6.76 -10.52 -11.73
N LYS A 144 -7.42 -9.77 -12.62
CA LYS A 144 -8.89 -9.78 -12.74
C LYS A 144 -9.43 -11.19 -13.00
N ARG A 145 -8.82 -11.93 -13.93
CA ARG A 145 -9.23 -13.32 -14.24
C ARG A 145 -9.02 -14.25 -13.04
N GLN A 146 -7.84 -14.20 -12.41
CA GLN A 146 -7.54 -15.02 -11.24
C GLN A 146 -8.54 -14.77 -10.10
N LEU A 147 -8.83 -13.50 -9.79
CA LEU A 147 -9.79 -13.15 -8.74
C LEU A 147 -11.24 -13.46 -9.10
N ALA A 148 -11.60 -13.49 -10.39
CA ALA A 148 -12.93 -13.88 -10.84
C ALA A 148 -13.14 -15.41 -10.81
N GLY A 149 -12.06 -16.18 -11.00
CA GLY A 149 -12.08 -17.65 -10.97
C GLY A 149 -12.09 -18.24 -9.55
N GLU A 150 -11.56 -17.52 -8.57
CA GLU A 150 -11.52 -17.97 -7.17
C GLU A 150 -12.80 -17.58 -6.40
N LYS A 151 -13.54 -18.58 -5.91
CA LYS A 151 -14.80 -18.40 -5.18
C LYS A 151 -14.57 -18.16 -3.69
N ASN A 152 -13.49 -18.70 -3.11
CA ASN A 152 -13.20 -18.56 -1.70
C ASN A 152 -12.63 -17.17 -1.39
N LEU A 153 -13.28 -16.46 -0.48
CA LEU A 153 -12.90 -15.09 -0.11
C LEU A 153 -11.46 -14.98 0.42
N PHE A 154 -11.07 -15.88 1.32
CA PHE A 154 -9.74 -15.86 1.92
C PHE A 154 -8.68 -16.19 0.87
N ALA A 155 -8.94 -17.17 -0.01
CA ALA A 155 -8.07 -17.50 -1.13
C ALA A 155 -7.87 -16.31 -2.07
N ARG A 156 -8.92 -15.51 -2.36
CA ARG A 156 -8.78 -14.26 -3.11
C ARG A 156 -7.85 -13.27 -2.43
N GLN A 157 -7.94 -13.14 -1.09
CA GLN A 157 -7.04 -12.26 -0.33
C GLN A 157 -5.59 -12.77 -0.38
N LEU A 158 -5.37 -14.08 -0.29
CA LEU A 158 -4.04 -14.67 -0.50
C LEU A 158 -3.50 -14.37 -1.89
N LEU A 159 -4.32 -14.50 -2.94
CA LEU A 159 -3.95 -14.15 -4.32
C LEU A 159 -3.58 -12.67 -4.46
N ILE A 160 -4.32 -11.75 -3.83
CA ILE A 160 -4.00 -10.32 -3.84
C ILE A 160 -2.64 -10.06 -3.16
N TYR A 161 -2.38 -10.65 -1.99
CA TYR A 161 -1.09 -10.50 -1.30
C TYR A 161 0.05 -11.07 -2.14
N LYS A 162 -0.15 -12.27 -2.70
CA LYS A 162 0.83 -12.92 -3.57
C LYS A 162 1.14 -12.06 -4.80
N TRP A 163 0.13 -11.48 -5.44
CA TRP A 163 0.31 -10.60 -6.59
C TRP A 163 1.20 -9.39 -6.27
N PHE A 164 0.96 -8.70 -5.15
CA PHE A 164 1.84 -7.62 -4.70
C PHE A 164 3.28 -8.12 -4.48
N SER A 165 3.42 -9.22 -3.74
CA SER A 165 4.72 -9.79 -3.38
C SER A 165 5.54 -10.19 -4.60
N ASP A 166 4.92 -10.87 -5.56
CA ASP A 166 5.57 -11.31 -6.80
C ASP A 166 6.04 -10.11 -7.63
N VAL A 167 5.19 -9.09 -7.80
CA VAL A 167 5.54 -7.86 -8.53
C VAL A 167 6.70 -7.13 -7.85
N PHE A 168 6.67 -7.00 -6.53
CA PHE A 168 7.73 -6.30 -5.79
C PHE A 168 9.07 -7.03 -5.85
N LEU A 169 9.08 -8.36 -5.70
CA LEU A 169 10.30 -9.17 -5.80
C LEU A 169 10.97 -9.10 -7.17
N GLN A 170 10.17 -8.94 -8.21
CA GLN A 170 10.64 -8.89 -9.60
C GLN A 170 11.11 -7.48 -10.00
N HIS A 171 10.54 -6.42 -9.44
CA HIS A 171 10.66 -5.09 -10.04
C HIS A 171 11.13 -3.99 -9.11
N ALA A 172 10.96 -4.09 -7.79
CA ALA A 172 11.33 -3.01 -6.87
C ALA A 172 12.85 -2.81 -6.80
N ASP A 173 13.28 -1.55 -6.71
CA ASP A 173 14.70 -1.20 -6.55
C ASP A 173 15.19 -1.49 -5.13
N ALA A 174 14.29 -1.31 -4.15
CA ALA A 174 14.50 -1.71 -2.77
C ALA A 174 13.20 -2.26 -2.17
N ILE A 175 13.34 -3.21 -1.25
CA ILE A 175 12.24 -3.78 -0.47
C ILE A 175 12.54 -3.52 1.01
N VAL A 176 11.60 -2.86 1.69
CA VAL A 176 11.73 -2.51 3.10
C VAL A 176 10.59 -3.18 3.88
N ARG A 177 10.93 -3.90 4.95
CA ARG A 177 9.93 -4.49 5.86
C ARG A 177 9.36 -3.40 6.77
N TYR A 178 8.05 -3.37 6.91
CA TYR A 178 7.33 -2.47 7.81
C TYR A 178 7.86 -2.55 9.25
N GLU A 179 8.14 -3.75 9.73
CA GLU A 179 8.69 -3.98 11.08
C GLU A 179 10.07 -3.33 11.24
N ALA A 180 10.93 -3.40 10.22
CA ALA A 180 12.22 -2.73 10.23
C ALA A 180 12.09 -1.20 10.19
N VAL A 181 11.04 -0.67 9.55
CA VAL A 181 10.72 0.78 9.61
C VAL A 181 10.41 1.18 11.04
N LEU A 182 9.62 0.38 11.78
CA LEU A 182 9.31 0.66 13.18
C LEU A 182 10.56 0.57 14.06
N GLU A 183 11.30 -0.53 13.98
CA GLU A 183 12.48 -0.82 14.81
C GLU A 183 13.59 0.23 14.64
N SER A 184 13.78 0.73 13.41
CA SER A 184 14.80 1.75 13.11
C SER A 184 14.31 3.19 13.30
N GLY A 185 13.08 3.41 13.77
CA GLY A 185 12.48 4.75 13.83
C GLY A 185 12.37 5.41 12.44
N GLY A 186 12.27 4.61 11.38
CA GLY A 186 12.10 5.02 9.99
C GLY A 186 13.39 5.18 9.18
N ALA A 187 14.57 5.03 9.79
CA ALA A 187 15.85 5.25 9.12
C ALA A 187 16.06 4.33 7.90
N VAL A 188 15.61 3.07 7.96
CA VAL A 188 15.74 2.15 6.81
C VAL A 188 14.93 2.60 5.59
N LEU A 189 13.79 3.27 5.81
CA LEU A 189 12.96 3.79 4.73
C LEU A 189 13.56 5.07 4.15
N ASP A 190 14.09 5.96 5.00
CA ASP A 190 14.80 7.16 4.54
C ASP A 190 15.98 6.80 3.64
N ASN A 191 16.77 5.82 4.07
CA ASN A 191 17.91 5.32 3.30
C ASN A 191 17.47 4.71 1.96
N ALA A 192 16.43 3.88 1.96
CA ALA A 192 15.90 3.30 0.73
C ALA A 192 15.36 4.35 -0.26
N LEU A 193 14.77 5.43 0.25
CA LEU A 193 14.28 6.57 -0.52
C LEU A 193 15.38 7.61 -0.84
N ARG A 194 16.61 7.41 -0.34
CA ARG A 194 17.74 8.35 -0.45
C ARG A 194 17.41 9.74 0.08
N LEU A 195 16.64 9.80 1.17
CA LEU A 195 16.30 11.03 1.85
C LEU A 195 17.39 11.40 2.87
N PRO A 196 17.59 12.70 3.16
CA PRO A 196 18.42 13.10 4.29
C PRO A 196 17.83 12.56 5.60
N VAL A 197 18.65 12.46 6.64
CA VAL A 197 18.19 12.03 7.97
C VAL A 197 17.05 12.95 8.42
N LEU A 198 15.86 12.38 8.58
CA LEU A 198 14.67 13.12 9.01
C LEU A 198 14.50 12.99 10.51
N GLN A 199 14.49 14.14 11.20
CA GLN A 199 14.06 14.20 12.59
C GLN A 199 12.55 14.02 12.65
N ARG A 200 12.10 12.92 13.24
CA ARG A 200 10.67 12.64 13.44
C ARG A 200 10.26 13.12 14.82
N SER A 201 9.22 13.94 14.88
CA SER A 201 8.65 14.44 16.14
C SER A 201 7.87 13.38 16.92
N THR A 202 7.58 12.23 16.31
CA THR A 202 6.73 11.18 16.87
C THR A 202 7.43 9.84 16.70
N SER A 203 7.44 9.03 17.78
CA SER A 203 7.95 7.67 17.71
C SER A 203 7.05 6.81 16.83
N LEU A 204 7.66 6.00 15.97
CA LEU A 204 6.93 5.00 15.20
C LEU A 204 6.71 3.78 16.09
N SER A 205 5.45 3.39 16.27
CA SER A 205 5.11 2.21 17.07
C SER A 205 4.17 1.29 16.31
N ARG A 206 4.17 0.01 16.71
CA ARG A 206 3.17 -0.94 16.21
C ARG A 206 1.83 -0.56 16.83
N GLN A 207 0.82 -0.39 15.99
CA GLN A 207 -0.56 -0.28 16.47
C GLN A 207 -1.03 -1.63 16.99
N GLU A 208 -1.26 -1.72 18.30
CA GLU A 208 -1.89 -2.89 18.92
C GLU A 208 -3.37 -2.96 18.53
N ARG A 209 -3.83 -4.18 18.24
CA ARG A 209 -5.19 -4.44 17.78
C ARG A 209 -5.68 -5.75 18.37
N VAL A 210 -6.91 -5.74 18.85
CA VAL A 210 -7.63 -6.94 19.27
C VAL A 210 -8.48 -7.41 18.09
N PHE A 211 -8.40 -8.70 17.77
CA PHE A 211 -9.14 -9.31 16.67
C PHE A 211 -10.22 -10.23 17.23
N SER A 212 -11.37 -10.31 16.56
CA SER A 212 -12.44 -11.22 16.96
C SER A 212 -12.00 -12.69 16.81
N SER A 213 -12.61 -13.57 17.59
CA SER A 213 -12.40 -15.01 17.50
C SER A 213 -12.67 -15.56 16.10
N SER A 214 -13.66 -15.00 15.39
CA SER A 214 -13.96 -15.36 14.00
C SER A 214 -12.81 -15.05 13.03
N VAL A 215 -12.14 -13.91 13.19
CA VAL A 215 -10.99 -13.53 12.35
C VAL A 215 -9.79 -14.43 12.63
N LEU A 216 -9.53 -14.73 13.92
CA LEU A 216 -8.45 -15.64 14.31
C LEU A 216 -8.71 -17.07 13.83
N ALA A 217 -9.95 -17.56 13.94
CA ALA A 217 -10.36 -18.87 13.43
C ALA A 217 -10.21 -18.97 11.91
N ALA A 218 -10.49 -17.89 11.16
CA ALA A 218 -10.29 -17.84 9.72
C ALA A 218 -8.80 -17.99 9.35
N LEU A 219 -7.88 -17.33 10.07
CA LEU A 219 -6.44 -17.52 9.88
C LEU A 219 -6.00 -18.94 10.20
N SER A 220 -6.45 -19.49 11.33
CA SER A 220 -6.11 -20.85 11.77
C SER A 220 -6.53 -21.88 10.73
N SER A 221 -7.77 -21.77 10.24
CA SER A 221 -8.33 -22.66 9.21
C SER A 221 -7.58 -22.57 7.87
N ASN A 222 -6.87 -21.48 7.61
CA ASN A 222 -6.13 -21.23 6.37
C ASN A 222 -4.61 -21.15 6.58
N ARG A 223 -4.10 -21.75 7.67
CA ARG A 223 -2.67 -21.75 8.02
C ARG A 223 -1.77 -22.23 6.88
N SER A 224 -2.15 -23.29 6.17
CA SER A 224 -1.38 -23.81 5.03
C SER A 224 -1.24 -22.77 3.91
N GLY A 225 -2.32 -22.07 3.56
CA GLY A 225 -2.32 -21.01 2.55
C GLY A 225 -1.44 -19.82 2.93
N LEU A 226 -1.44 -19.44 4.21
CA LEU A 226 -0.54 -18.40 4.74
C LEU A 226 0.93 -18.82 4.63
N LEU A 227 1.26 -20.05 5.01
CA LEU A 227 2.63 -20.55 4.92
C LEU A 227 3.11 -20.69 3.47
N ALA A 228 2.19 -20.89 2.52
CA ALA A 228 2.48 -20.88 1.09
C ALA A 228 2.82 -19.48 0.54
N LEU A 229 2.55 -18.40 1.30
CA LEU A 229 3.00 -17.04 0.97
C LEU A 229 4.46 -16.79 1.36
N ALA A 230 5.13 -17.74 2.02
CA ALA A 230 6.53 -17.60 2.38
C ALA A 230 7.39 -17.32 1.14
N GLN A 231 8.22 -16.29 1.26
CA GLN A 231 9.19 -15.87 0.28
C GLN A 231 10.41 -15.44 1.08
N GLU A 232 11.53 -16.17 1.03
CA GLU A 232 12.70 -15.92 1.90
C GLU A 232 13.23 -14.47 1.80
N ARG A 233 13.06 -13.85 0.63
CA ARG A 233 13.41 -12.44 0.40
C ARG A 233 12.43 -11.43 1.03
N LEU A 234 11.22 -11.85 1.42
CA LEU A 234 10.20 -11.03 2.09
C LEU A 234 10.00 -11.48 3.53
N TYR A 235 9.40 -12.66 3.74
CA TYR A 235 9.17 -13.28 5.04
C TYR A 235 9.33 -14.80 4.90
N SER A 236 10.18 -15.39 5.74
CA SER A 236 10.38 -16.84 5.77
C SER A 236 9.16 -17.55 6.35
N LYS A 237 9.07 -18.85 6.11
CA LYS A 237 8.01 -19.69 6.70
C LYS A 237 8.04 -19.61 8.24
N GLN A 238 9.24 -19.57 8.83
CA GLN A 238 9.40 -19.43 10.28
C GLN A 238 8.83 -18.11 10.80
N GLN A 239 9.12 -16.99 10.14
CA GLN A 239 8.59 -15.67 10.54
C GLN A 239 7.07 -15.58 10.46
N ILE A 240 6.45 -16.31 9.51
CA ILE A 240 5.00 -16.42 9.40
C ILE A 240 4.46 -17.28 10.56
N CYS A 241 5.09 -18.43 10.84
CA CYS A 241 4.73 -19.29 11.97
C CYS A 241 4.82 -18.56 13.31
N ASP A 242 5.94 -17.88 13.58
CA ASP A 242 6.16 -17.12 14.82
C ASP A 242 5.08 -16.06 15.00
N ARG A 243 4.69 -15.40 13.90
CA ARG A 243 3.65 -14.38 13.97
C ARG A 243 2.27 -14.96 14.25
N LEU A 244 1.94 -16.13 13.71
CA LEU A 244 0.70 -16.85 14.02
C LEU A 244 0.66 -17.27 15.49
N SER A 245 1.74 -17.87 16.00
CA SER A 245 1.86 -18.25 17.41
C SER A 245 1.70 -17.04 18.34
N ALA A 246 2.31 -15.90 17.99
CA ALA A 246 2.23 -14.66 18.77
C ALA A 246 0.81 -14.05 18.85
N ILE A 247 -0.12 -14.45 17.99
CA ILE A 247 -1.53 -14.03 18.02
C ILE A 247 -2.47 -15.16 18.45
N GLY A 248 -1.93 -16.29 18.91
CA GLY A 248 -2.72 -17.44 19.39
C GLY A 248 -3.32 -18.30 18.27
N VAL A 249 -2.65 -18.41 17.11
CA VAL A 249 -3.11 -19.15 15.91
C VAL A 249 -2.16 -20.29 15.49
#